data_AF-A0AAN0K6R7-F1
#
_entry.id   AF-A0AAN0K6R7-F1
#
_cell.length_a   1.000
_cell.length_b   1.000
_cell.length_c   1.000
_cell.angle_alpha   90.00
_cell.angle_beta   90.00
_cell.angle_gamma   90.00
#
_symmetry.space_group_name_H-M   'P 1'
#
loop_
_entity.id
_entity.type
_entity.pdbx_description
1 polymer ?
#
loop_
_entity_poly.entity_id
_entity_poly.type
_entity_poly.pdbx_seq_one_letter_code
_entity_poly.pdbx_strand_id
1 'polypeptide(L)'
;MSDVAQAVTDELSTLSPDAGDYFAEQHTAWTQDMQDYQNLIATLKAGANGRNYAATESIFDYMAQAVGLTDATPEGFARAAANESDPTPTDIAAFETAVTQGQIDVLIYKNTQTDRE
;
A
#
# COMPACT_ATOMS: atom_id res chain seq x y z
N MET A 1 -0.13 -11.16 -1.30
CA MET A 1 -1.55 -11.63 -1.32
C MET A 1 -1.67 -13.06 -1.82
N SER A 2 -0.90 -13.48 -2.84
CA SER A 2 -0.89 -14.89 -3.31
C SER A 2 -0.63 -15.89 -2.19
N ASP A 3 0.36 -15.65 -1.33
CA ASP A 3 0.72 -16.58 -0.24
C ASP A 3 -0.39 -16.72 0.80
N VAL A 4 -1.12 -15.64 1.08
CA VAL A 4 -2.25 -15.65 2.02
C VAL A 4 -3.42 -16.42 1.41
N ALA A 5 -3.72 -16.20 0.12
CA ALA A 5 -4.78 -16.95 -0.57
C ALA A 5 -4.47 -18.45 -0.60
N GLN A 6 -3.21 -18.82 -0.87
CA GLN A 6 -2.76 -20.21 -0.83
C GLN A 6 -2.92 -20.82 0.57
N ALA A 7 -2.46 -20.14 1.62
CA ALA A 7 -2.57 -20.62 2.99
C ALA A 7 -4.03 -20.83 3.43
N VAL A 8 -4.94 -19.94 3.01
CA VAL A 8 -6.38 -20.08 3.29
C VAL A 8 -6.96 -21.30 2.55
N THR A 9 -6.61 -21.48 1.28
CA THR A 9 -7.05 -22.64 0.49
C THR A 9 -6.55 -23.96 1.09
N ASP A 10 -5.30 -24.01 1.55
CA ASP A 10 -4.69 -25.19 2.17
C ASP A 10 -5.38 -25.55 3.49
N GLU A 11 -5.64 -24.56 4.34
CA GLU A 11 -6.33 -24.75 5.62
C GLU A 11 -7.78 -25.19 5.42
N LEU A 12 -8.51 -24.56 4.50
CA LEU A 12 -9.90 -24.94 4.19
C LEU A 12 -9.99 -26.35 3.61
N SER A 13 -9.05 -26.74 2.75
CA SER A 13 -8.98 -28.10 2.18
C SER A 13 -8.65 -29.15 3.24
N THR A 14 -7.89 -28.78 4.28
CA THR A 14 -7.60 -29.65 5.43
C THR A 14 -8.83 -29.82 6.32
N LEU A 15 -9.57 -28.74 6.57
CA LEU A 15 -10.78 -28.75 7.41
C LEU A 15 -11.98 -29.40 6.73
N SER A 16 -12.08 -29.33 5.40
CA SER A 16 -13.17 -29.93 4.62
C SER A 16 -12.63 -30.58 3.32
N PRO A 17 -12.08 -31.80 3.42
CA PRO A 17 -11.53 -32.52 2.27
C PRO A 17 -12.57 -32.77 1.16
N ASP A 18 -13.83 -33.02 1.54
CA ASP A 18 -14.93 -33.25 0.60
C ASP A 18 -15.22 -32.04 -0.30
N ALA A 19 -14.80 -30.83 0.12
CA ALA A 19 -14.93 -29.59 -0.64
C ALA A 19 -13.58 -29.13 -1.26
N GLY A 20 -12.54 -29.97 -1.23
CA GLY A 20 -11.20 -29.61 -1.70
C GLY A 20 -11.16 -29.11 -3.14
N ASP A 21 -11.87 -29.79 -4.04
CA ASP A 21 -11.96 -29.39 -5.46
C ASP A 21 -12.57 -27.99 -5.61
N TYR A 22 -13.60 -27.67 -4.81
CA TYR A 22 -14.22 -26.35 -4.81
C TYR A 22 -13.22 -25.27 -4.35
N PHE A 23 -12.46 -25.50 -3.28
CA PHE A 23 -11.46 -24.51 -2.83
C PHE A 23 -10.33 -24.30 -3.84
N ALA A 24 -9.93 -25.36 -4.56
CA ALA A 24 -8.94 -25.26 -5.62
C ALA A 24 -9.45 -24.44 -6.83
N GLU A 25 -10.72 -24.64 -7.22
CA GLU A 25 -11.38 -23.84 -8.25
C GLU A 25 -11.46 -22.36 -7.85
N GLN A 26 -11.90 -22.07 -6.62
CA GLN A 26 -11.97 -20.69 -6.11
C GLN A 26 -10.61 -20.02 -6.01
N HIS A 27 -9.57 -20.75 -5.61
CA HIS A 27 -8.19 -20.24 -5.61
C HIS A 27 -7.70 -19.87 -7.01
N THR A 28 -8.02 -20.72 -7.99
CA THR A 28 -7.68 -20.49 -9.39
C THR A 28 -8.38 -19.25 -9.93
N ALA A 29 -9.69 -19.11 -9.69
CA ALA A 29 -10.48 -17.95 -10.09
C ALA A 29 -9.93 -16.66 -9.46
N TRP A 30 -9.67 -16.68 -8.14
CA TRP A 30 -9.09 -15.54 -7.43
C TRP A 30 -7.73 -15.13 -7.99
N THR A 31 -6.87 -16.10 -8.29
CA THR A 31 -5.54 -15.84 -8.84
C THR A 31 -5.64 -15.20 -10.22
N GLN A 32 -6.58 -15.66 -11.06
CA GLN A 32 -6.84 -15.06 -12.38
C GLN A 32 -7.35 -13.63 -12.26
N ASP A 33 -8.33 -13.37 -11.39
CA ASP A 33 -8.88 -12.02 -11.18
C ASP A 33 -7.81 -11.04 -10.68
N MET A 34 -6.86 -11.52 -9.88
CA MET A 34 -5.74 -10.72 -9.36
C MET A 34 -4.62 -10.48 -10.38
N GLN A 35 -4.63 -11.11 -11.56
CA GLN A 35 -3.58 -10.89 -12.57
C GLN A 35 -3.58 -9.45 -13.07
N ASP A 36 -4.75 -8.88 -13.37
CA ASP A 36 -4.86 -7.50 -13.87
C ASP A 36 -4.31 -6.49 -12.85
N TYR A 37 -4.60 -6.71 -11.58
CA TYR A 37 -4.07 -5.90 -10.49
C TYR A 37 -2.54 -6.00 -10.37
N GLN A 38 -1.99 -7.22 -10.45
CA GLN A 38 -0.55 -7.45 -10.44
C GLN A 38 0.14 -6.82 -11.66
N ASN A 39 -0.48 -6.89 -12.84
CA ASN A 39 0.01 -6.25 -14.06
C ASN A 39 0.02 -4.72 -13.93
N LEU A 40 -1.00 -4.13 -13.29
CA LEU A 40 -1.03 -2.71 -13.00
C LEU A 40 0.11 -2.29 -12.06
N ILE A 41 0.34 -3.06 -10.99
CA ILE A 41 1.47 -2.83 -10.07
C ILE A 41 2.80 -2.89 -10.83
N ALA A 42 2.99 -3.90 -11.69
CA ALA A 42 4.21 -4.03 -12.50
C ALA A 42 4.41 -2.85 -13.45
N THR A 43 3.32 -2.37 -14.07
CA THR A 43 3.34 -1.19 -14.94
C THR A 43 3.71 0.07 -14.18
N LEU A 44 3.11 0.30 -13.02
CA LEU A 44 3.43 1.43 -12.15
C LEU A 44 4.88 1.36 -11.68
N LYS A 45 5.35 0.17 -11.29
CA LYS A 45 6.74 -0.06 -10.89
C LYS A 45 7.72 0.35 -11.98
N ALA A 46 7.45 0.02 -13.24
CA ALA A 46 8.33 0.40 -14.34
C ALA A 46 8.45 1.93 -14.52
N GLY A 47 7.41 2.71 -14.19
CA GLY A 47 7.41 4.18 -14.30
C GLY A 47 7.76 4.95 -13.03
N ALA A 48 7.64 4.31 -11.87
CA ALA A 48 7.76 4.91 -10.55
C ALA A 48 9.05 4.52 -9.79
N ASN A 49 9.77 3.49 -10.25
CA ASN A 49 10.95 2.98 -9.55
C ASN A 49 11.98 4.09 -9.27
N GLY A 50 12.31 4.27 -7.99
CA GLY A 50 13.29 5.26 -7.54
C GLY A 50 12.77 6.70 -7.45
N ARG A 51 11.46 6.92 -7.64
CA ARG A 51 10.82 8.21 -7.31
C ARG A 51 10.53 8.29 -5.82
N ASN A 52 10.58 9.52 -5.31
CA ASN A 52 10.32 9.80 -3.91
C ASN A 52 8.84 10.11 -3.70
N TYR A 53 8.22 9.45 -2.74
CA TYR A 53 6.86 9.79 -2.30
C TYR A 53 6.89 10.39 -0.90
N ALA A 54 5.87 11.20 -0.59
CA ALA A 54 5.51 11.48 0.79
C ALA A 54 4.05 11.12 1.00
N ALA A 55 3.71 10.60 2.18
CA ALA A 55 2.34 10.23 2.51
C ALA A 55 1.85 10.91 3.78
N THR A 56 0.57 11.25 3.80
CA THR A 56 -0.06 11.80 5.01
C THR A 56 -0.50 10.73 6.01
N GLU A 57 -0.53 9.47 5.59
CA GLU A 57 -0.80 8.29 6.42
C GLU A 57 0.02 7.08 5.93
N SER A 58 0.29 6.11 6.82
CA SER A 58 1.10 4.93 6.52
C SER A 58 0.38 3.83 5.71
N ILE A 59 -0.91 3.99 5.44
CA ILE A 59 -1.73 2.96 4.76
C ILE A 59 -1.19 2.59 3.37
N PHE A 60 -0.51 3.51 2.70
CA PHE A 60 0.01 3.30 1.35
C PHE A 60 1.39 2.64 1.33
N ASP A 61 2.08 2.49 2.47
CA ASP A 61 3.50 2.08 2.50
C ASP A 61 3.76 0.73 1.83
N TYR A 62 2.85 -0.24 2.01
CA TYR A 62 2.96 -1.54 1.33
C TYR A 62 2.84 -1.41 -0.19
N MET A 63 1.96 -0.54 -0.68
CA MET A 63 1.82 -0.29 -2.11
C MET A 63 3.02 0.48 -2.66
N ALA A 64 3.50 1.50 -1.95
CA ALA A 64 4.70 2.25 -2.31
C ALA A 64 5.91 1.32 -2.48
N GLN A 65 6.13 0.40 -1.55
CA GLN A 65 7.17 -0.61 -1.66
C GLN A 65 6.95 -1.54 -2.86
N ALA A 66 5.71 -1.98 -3.11
CA ALA A 66 5.38 -2.84 -4.24
C ALA A 66 5.69 -2.16 -5.60
N VAL A 67 5.42 -0.85 -5.71
CA VAL A 67 5.71 -0.06 -6.92
C VAL A 67 7.12 0.55 -6.94
N GLY A 68 7.96 0.30 -5.94
CA GLY A 68 9.36 0.77 -5.91
C GLY A 68 9.53 2.27 -5.66
N LEU A 69 8.56 2.90 -4.98
CA LEU A 69 8.69 4.27 -4.48
C LEU A 69 9.57 4.28 -3.21
N THR A 70 10.30 5.37 -3.03
CA THR A 70 11.11 5.62 -1.82
C THR A 70 10.40 6.61 -0.92
N ASP A 71 10.20 6.26 0.35
CA ASP A 71 9.58 7.17 1.31
C ASP A 71 10.54 8.32 1.64
N ALA A 72 10.08 9.54 1.35
CA ALA A 72 10.75 10.80 1.66
C ALA A 72 9.92 11.65 2.65
N THR A 73 8.93 11.05 3.32
CA THR A 73 8.16 11.70 4.37
C THR A 73 9.11 12.04 5.54
N PRO A 74 9.16 13.30 5.99
CA PRO A 74 9.93 13.67 7.17
C PRO A 74 9.54 12.82 8.38
N GLU A 75 10.53 12.29 9.11
CA GLU A 75 10.32 11.35 10.22
C GLU A 75 9.35 11.88 11.28
N GLY A 76 9.43 13.18 11.61
CA GLY A 76 8.53 13.81 12.56
C GLY A 76 7.07 13.84 12.09
N PHE A 77 6.84 14.05 10.79
CA PHE A 77 5.52 14.00 10.19
C PHE A 77 5.00 12.56 10.13
N ALA A 78 5.81 11.60 9.67
CA ALA A 78 5.45 10.20 9.61
C ALA A 78 5.10 9.64 11.00
N ARG A 79 5.85 10.05 12.04
CA ARG A 79 5.57 9.68 13.42
C ARG A 79 4.27 10.29 13.92
N ALA A 80 3.98 11.55 13.59
CA ALA A 80 2.73 12.19 14.00
C ALA A 80 1.52 11.46 13.39
N ALA A 81 1.59 11.16 12.08
CA ALA A 81 0.59 10.38 11.36
C ALA A 81 0.41 8.97 11.95
N ALA A 82 1.50 8.26 12.26
CA ALA A 82 1.45 6.92 12.85
C ALA A 82 0.83 6.89 14.26
N ASN A 83 0.90 8.01 15.00
CA ASN A 83 0.32 8.15 16.34
C ASN A 83 -1.07 8.81 16.33
N GLU A 84 -1.67 9.04 15.16
CA GLU A 84 -2.94 9.78 15.01
C GLU A 84 -2.91 11.14 15.74
N SER A 85 -1.75 11.80 15.70
CA SER A 85 -1.47 13.06 16.39
C SER A 85 -1.12 14.15 15.40
N ASP A 86 -1.36 15.40 15.78
CA ASP A 86 -1.02 16.53 14.92
C ASP A 86 0.50 16.71 14.80
N PRO A 87 1.04 16.84 13.57
CA PRO A 87 2.44 17.17 13.37
C PRO A 87 2.76 18.56 13.95
N THR A 88 3.96 18.72 14.49
CA THR A 88 4.37 20.02 15.03
C THR A 88 4.60 21.03 13.91
N PRO A 89 4.59 22.36 14.19
CA PRO A 89 4.93 23.36 13.19
C PRO A 89 6.29 23.13 12.51
N THR A 90 7.25 22.57 13.25
CA THR A 90 8.57 22.19 12.72
C THR A 90 8.46 21.05 11.71
N ASP A 91 7.62 20.06 11.98
CA ASP A 91 7.40 18.92 11.09
C ASP A 91 6.70 19.36 9.79
N ILE A 92 5.72 20.26 9.91
CA ILE A 92 5.04 20.86 8.75
C ILE A 92 6.04 21.66 7.90
N ALA A 93 6.88 22.50 8.52
CA ALA A 93 7.90 23.26 7.79
C ALA A 93 8.94 22.35 7.10
N ALA A 94 9.33 21.24 7.73
CA ALA A 94 10.21 20.23 7.12
C ALA A 94 9.54 19.56 5.91
N PHE A 95 8.24 19.26 6.01
CA PHE A 95 7.44 18.71 4.91
C PHE A 95 7.34 19.68 3.73
N GLU A 96 6.98 20.94 3.98
CA GLU A 96 6.93 21.99 2.96
C GLU A 96 8.30 22.21 2.30
N THR A 97 9.38 22.14 3.09
CA THR A 97 10.75 22.23 2.57
C THR A 97 11.06 21.06 1.63
N ALA A 98 10.70 19.83 2.01
CA ALA A 98 10.91 18.65 1.18
C ALA A 98 10.15 18.75 -0.16
N VAL A 99 8.92 19.26 -0.13
CA VAL A 99 8.13 19.50 -1.36
C VAL A 99 8.77 20.60 -2.22
N THR A 100 9.11 21.74 -1.64
CA THR A 100 9.64 22.90 -2.38
C THR A 100 11.05 22.69 -2.93
N GLN A 101 11.87 21.85 -2.27
CA GLN A 101 13.18 21.45 -2.77
C GLN A 101 13.13 20.34 -3.82
N GLY A 102 11.94 19.86 -4.21
CA GLY A 102 11.78 18.79 -5.18
C GLY A 102 12.28 17.43 -4.68
N GLN A 103 12.32 17.24 -3.35
CA GLN A 103 12.68 15.95 -2.76
C GLN A 103 11.52 14.95 -2.83
N ILE A 104 10.30 15.42 -3.10
CA ILE A 104 9.08 14.62 -3.22
C ILE A 104 8.54 14.76 -4.66
N ASP A 105 8.44 13.64 -5.37
CA ASP A 105 7.85 13.58 -6.72
C ASP A 105 6.33 13.36 -6.67
N VAL A 106 5.84 12.66 -5.65
CA VAL A 106 4.45 12.25 -5.51
C VAL A 106 3.98 12.48 -4.09
N LEU A 107 2.89 13.23 -3.91
CA LEU A 107 2.19 13.35 -2.64
C LEU A 107 1.02 12.38 -2.59
N ILE A 108 1.04 11.49 -1.61
CA ILE A 108 -0.03 10.55 -1.32
C ILE A 108 -0.85 11.10 -0.17
N TYR A 109 -1.91 11.79 -0.54
CA TYR A 109 -2.89 12.31 0.38
C TYR A 109 -4.00 11.29 0.57
N LYS A 110 -4.39 11.03 1.82
CA LYS A 110 -5.62 10.31 2.10
C LYS A 110 -6.81 11.14 1.63
N ASN A 111 -7.58 10.61 0.68
CA ASN A 111 -8.93 11.09 0.44
C ASN A 111 -9.83 10.61 1.59
N THR A 112 -10.63 11.51 2.15
CA THR A 112 -11.48 11.28 3.31
C THR A 112 -12.53 10.22 3.01
N GLN A 113 -12.21 8.95 3.27
CA GLN A 113 -13.19 7.86 3.14
C GLN A 113 -14.20 7.82 4.30
N THR A 114 -14.10 8.77 5.25
CA THR A 114 -15.12 9.06 6.25
C THR A 114 -15.05 10.53 6.73
N ASP A 115 -15.23 11.50 5.84
CA ASP A 115 -15.84 12.76 6.28
C ASP A 115 -17.34 12.62 6.04
N ARG A 116 -18.03 12.02 7.02
CA ARG A 116 -19.45 12.32 7.18
C ARG A 116 -19.51 13.47 8.16
N GLU A 117 -19.93 14.63 7.65
CA GLU A 117 -20.51 15.70 8.47
C GLU A 117 -21.60 15.15 9.39
#